data_AF-A0A380EM21-F1
#
_entry.id   AF-A0A380EM21-F1
#
_cell.length_a   1.000
_cell.length_b   1.000
_cell.length_c   1.000
_cell.angle_alpha   90.00
_cell.angle_beta   90.00
_cell.angle_gamma   90.00
#
_symmetry.space_group_name_H-M   'P 1'
#
loop_
_entity.id
_entity.type
_entity.pdbx_description
1 polymer ?
#
loop_
_entity_poly.entity_id
_entity_poly.type
_entity_poly.pdbx_seq_one_letter_code
_entity_poly.pdbx_strand_id
1 'polypeptide(L)'
;MNGVQDNSIGSTNESQFLGNYIVIKHAENEYSLIAHLHQYSIIVNEGQNVKYGDIIGKVGNSGNSTEPHIHFQVMNDKNIEACTSLKIRFINNRELIKGDVVCGLQAE
;
A
#
# COMPACT_ATOMS: atom_id res chain seq x y z
N MET A 1 -10.95 3.95 1.49
CA MET A 1 -11.99 3.15 0.77
C MET A 1 -11.83 1.68 1.17
N ASN A 2 -12.91 0.94 1.48
CA ASN A 2 -12.83 -0.46 1.93
C ASN A 2 -13.93 -1.39 1.36
N GLY A 3 -14.68 -0.96 0.34
CA GLY A 3 -15.84 -1.72 -0.20
C GLY A 3 -15.70 -2.19 -1.64
N VAL A 4 -14.59 -1.88 -2.31
CA VAL A 4 -14.36 -2.25 -3.72
C VAL A 4 -14.18 -3.76 -3.81
N GLN A 5 -14.95 -4.41 -4.69
CA GLN A 5 -14.83 -5.85 -4.90
C GLN A 5 -13.48 -6.20 -5.54
N ASP A 6 -12.95 -7.36 -5.18
CA ASP A 6 -11.77 -7.92 -5.85
C ASP A 6 -12.12 -8.37 -7.28
N ASN A 7 -11.20 -8.11 -8.20
CA ASN A 7 -11.33 -8.51 -9.59
C ASN A 7 -11.11 -10.02 -9.74
N SER A 8 -11.77 -10.61 -10.75
CA SER A 8 -11.33 -11.89 -11.30
C SER A 8 -9.92 -11.76 -11.89
N ILE A 9 -9.13 -12.84 -11.82
CA ILE A 9 -7.76 -12.86 -12.37
C ILE A 9 -7.78 -12.43 -13.84
N GLY A 10 -6.89 -11.49 -14.20
CA GLY A 10 -6.75 -10.92 -15.55
C GLY A 10 -7.74 -9.80 -15.88
N SER A 11 -8.71 -9.49 -15.01
CA SER A 11 -9.60 -8.33 -15.16
C SER A 11 -9.19 -7.18 -14.23
N THR A 12 -9.59 -5.95 -14.55
CA THR A 12 -9.27 -4.75 -13.77
C THR A 12 -10.50 -3.85 -13.60
N ASN A 13 -10.49 -3.02 -12.57
CA ASN A 13 -11.41 -1.91 -12.38
C ASN A 13 -10.63 -0.59 -12.44
N GLU A 14 -10.43 -0.09 -13.66
CA GLU A 14 -9.66 1.14 -13.92
C GLU A 14 -10.32 2.39 -13.32
N SER A 15 -11.65 2.41 -13.23
CA SER A 15 -12.40 3.54 -12.67
C SER A 15 -12.13 3.77 -11.18
N GLN A 16 -11.76 2.71 -10.45
CA GLN A 16 -11.37 2.76 -9.04
C GLN A 16 -9.93 2.31 -8.90
N PHE A 17 -9.01 3.00 -9.57
CA PHE A 17 -7.64 2.52 -9.79
C PHE A 17 -6.88 2.06 -8.54
N LEU A 18 -7.13 2.64 -7.36
CA LEU A 18 -6.52 2.21 -6.09
C LEU A 18 -7.20 1.00 -5.43
N GLY A 19 -8.44 0.70 -5.77
CA GLY A 19 -9.27 -0.28 -5.08
C GLY A 19 -9.52 0.10 -3.62
N ASN A 20 -9.36 -0.88 -2.73
CA ASN A 20 -9.32 -0.63 -1.29
C ASN A 20 -7.90 -0.26 -0.87
N TYR A 21 -7.76 0.79 -0.07
CA TYR A 21 -6.45 1.32 0.25
C TYR A 21 -6.42 2.00 1.62
N ILE A 22 -5.22 2.07 2.18
CA ILE A 22 -4.88 2.77 3.42
C ILE A 22 -3.78 3.79 3.10
N VAL A 23 -3.93 5.00 3.65
CA VAL A 23 -2.85 6.00 3.69
C VAL A 23 -2.39 6.13 5.14
N ILE A 24 -1.09 5.92 5.37
CA ILE A 24 -0.46 6.05 6.69
C ILE A 24 0.43 7.28 6.67
N LYS A 25 0.25 8.19 7.64
CA LYS A 25 1.15 9.32 7.87
C LYS A 25 2.28 8.89 8.82
N HIS A 26 3.52 9.13 8.42
CA HIS A 26 4.72 8.83 9.24
C HIS A 26 5.28 10.08 9.89
N ALA A 27 5.37 11.17 9.12
CA ALA A 27 5.91 12.45 9.56
C ALA A 27 5.25 13.62 8.80
N GLU A 28 5.72 14.84 9.05
CA GLU A 28 5.40 15.96 8.18
C GLU A 28 5.93 15.68 6.77
N ASN A 29 5.06 15.81 5.77
CA ASN A 29 5.38 15.52 4.36
C ASN A 29 5.91 14.10 4.09
N GLU A 30 5.50 13.10 4.88
CA GLU A 30 5.85 11.70 4.64
C GLU A 30 4.65 10.79 4.92
N TYR A 31 4.15 10.17 3.86
CA TYR A 31 3.01 9.27 3.85
C TYR A 31 3.35 8.00 3.06
N SER A 32 2.70 6.91 3.40
CA SER A 32 2.69 5.71 2.55
C SER A 32 1.28 5.34 2.14
N LEU A 33 1.14 4.88 0.91
CA LEU A 33 -0.09 4.35 0.35
C LEU A 33 0.07 2.84 0.15
N ILE A 34 -0.90 2.08 0.64
CA ILE A 34 -1.04 0.64 0.47
C ILE A 34 -2.37 0.41 -0.23
N ALA A 35 -2.35 -0.09 -1.45
CA ALA A 35 -3.52 -0.22 -2.32
C ALA A 35 -3.75 -1.68 -2.78
N HIS A 36 -4.87 -1.89 -3.48
CA HIS A 36 -5.35 -3.20 -3.94
C HIS A 36 -5.72 -4.18 -2.80
N LEU A 37 -6.08 -3.66 -1.62
CA LEU A 37 -6.46 -4.49 -0.48
C LEU A 37 -7.76 -5.27 -0.75
N HIS A 38 -7.91 -6.40 -0.08
CA HIS A 38 -9.08 -7.25 -0.24
C HIS A 38 -10.34 -6.55 0.26
N GLN A 39 -11.46 -6.76 -0.43
CA GLN A 39 -12.77 -6.22 -0.05
C GLN A 39 -13.07 -6.45 1.45
N TYR A 40 -13.44 -5.38 2.14
CA TYR A 40 -13.76 -5.37 3.58
C TYR A 40 -12.67 -5.90 4.52
N SER A 41 -11.42 -5.99 4.06
CA SER A 41 -10.33 -6.53 4.89
C SER A 41 -9.65 -5.49 5.76
N ILE A 42 -9.83 -4.19 5.49
CA ILE A 42 -9.21 -3.13 6.30
C ILE A 42 -9.88 -3.13 7.69
N ILE A 43 -9.07 -3.34 8.74
CA ILE A 43 -9.54 -3.43 10.14
C ILE A 43 -9.16 -2.23 11.00
N VAL A 44 -8.57 -1.20 10.39
CA VAL A 44 -8.20 0.06 11.05
C VAL A 44 -9.13 1.18 10.62
N ASN A 45 -9.25 2.20 11.48
CA ASN A 45 -10.08 3.37 11.23
C ASN A 45 -9.24 4.62 10.91
N GLU A 46 -9.84 5.58 10.23
CA GLU A 46 -9.20 6.88 10.01
C GLU A 46 -8.84 7.55 11.35
N GLY A 47 -7.61 8.07 11.45
CA GLY A 47 -7.07 8.66 12.68
C GLY A 47 -6.54 7.66 13.70
N GLN A 48 -6.67 6.35 13.47
CA GLN A 48 -6.07 5.33 14.32
C GLN A 48 -4.54 5.33 14.18
N ASN A 49 -3.84 5.32 15.32
CA ASN A 49 -2.40 5.08 15.34
C ASN A 49 -2.12 3.59 15.14
N VAL A 50 -1.18 3.28 14.26
CA VAL A 50 -0.70 1.91 13.98
C VAL A 50 0.80 1.83 14.26
N LYS A 51 1.28 0.64 14.60
CA LYS A 51 2.68 0.34 14.89
C LYS A 51 3.21 -0.72 13.93
N TYR A 52 4.53 -0.82 13.83
CA TYR A 52 5.16 -1.94 13.16
C TYR A 52 4.65 -3.27 13.74
N GLY A 53 4.28 -4.20 12.86
CA GLY A 53 3.70 -5.50 13.22
C GLY A 53 2.18 -5.52 13.31
N ASP A 54 1.51 -4.38 13.35
CA ASP A 54 0.04 -4.35 13.36
C ASP A 54 -0.54 -4.84 12.03
N ILE A 55 -1.54 -5.72 12.13
CA ILE A 55 -2.34 -6.12 10.97
C ILE A 55 -3.31 -4.97 10.65
N ILE A 56 -3.25 -4.47 9.42
CA ILE A 56 -4.11 -3.36 8.97
C ILE A 56 -5.12 -3.78 7.89
N GLY A 57 -4.87 -4.89 7.21
CA GLY A 57 -5.70 -5.43 6.14
C GLY A 57 -5.12 -6.69 5.51
N LYS A 58 -5.77 -7.20 4.46
CA LYS A 58 -5.31 -8.38 3.70
C LYS A 58 -4.97 -7.99 2.26
N VAL A 59 -4.00 -8.69 1.67
CA VAL A 59 -3.72 -8.62 0.22
C VAL A 59 -4.99 -8.94 -0.54
N GLY A 60 -5.25 -8.21 -1.62
CA GLY A 60 -6.41 -8.44 -2.48
C GLY A 60 -6.08 -8.18 -3.94
N ASN A 61 -7.13 -8.05 -4.73
CA ASN A 61 -7.06 -7.78 -6.16
C ASN A 61 -8.08 -6.70 -6.57
N SER A 62 -8.34 -5.70 -5.73
CA SER A 62 -9.32 -4.65 -6.02
C SER A 62 -8.70 -3.49 -6.82
N GLY A 63 -9.52 -2.81 -7.62
CA GLY A 63 -9.09 -1.62 -8.38
C GLY A 63 -8.36 -1.95 -9.68
N ASN A 64 -7.35 -1.16 -10.08
CA ASN A 64 -6.60 -1.42 -11.31
C ASN A 64 -5.48 -2.44 -11.08
N SER A 65 -5.87 -3.67 -10.73
CA SER A 65 -4.99 -4.79 -10.42
C SER A 65 -5.46 -6.03 -11.15
N THR A 66 -4.54 -6.72 -11.84
CA THR A 66 -4.83 -7.92 -12.64
C THR A 66 -4.74 -9.22 -11.83
N GLU A 67 -3.92 -9.26 -10.80
CA GLU A 67 -3.71 -10.42 -9.93
C GLU A 67 -3.44 -10.00 -8.48
N PRO A 68 -3.65 -10.87 -7.47
CA PRO A 68 -3.48 -10.47 -6.08
C PRO A 68 -2.06 -10.00 -5.75
N HIS A 69 -1.90 -8.72 -5.41
CA HIS A 69 -0.64 -8.12 -4.97
C HIS A 69 -0.90 -6.85 -4.15
N ILE A 70 0.15 -6.24 -3.61
CA ILE A 70 0.08 -4.93 -2.98
C ILE A 70 0.81 -3.92 -3.85
N HIS A 71 0.16 -2.79 -4.13
CA HIS A 71 0.86 -1.57 -4.52
C HIS A 71 1.28 -0.82 -3.25
N PHE A 72 2.58 -0.58 -3.12
CA PHE A 72 3.17 0.18 -2.02
C PHE A 72 3.98 1.35 -2.55
N GLN A 73 3.70 2.55 -2.05
CA GLN A 73 4.50 3.73 -2.37
C GLN A 73 4.66 4.63 -1.15
N VAL A 74 5.72 5.43 -1.15
CA VAL A 74 5.95 6.53 -0.20
C VAL A 74 5.84 7.85 -0.97
N MET A 75 5.21 8.84 -0.36
CA MET A 75 4.81 10.10 -0.99
C MET A 75 4.82 11.26 0.02
N ASN A 76 4.95 12.49 -0.48
CA ASN A 76 5.10 13.67 0.36
C ASN A 76 3.77 14.33 0.79
N ASP A 77 2.64 13.93 0.22
CA ASP A 77 1.31 14.45 0.56
C ASP A 77 0.30 13.28 0.56
N LYS A 78 -0.78 13.41 1.34
CA LYS A 78 -1.89 12.47 1.32
C LYS A 78 -2.75 12.58 0.05
N ASN A 79 -2.68 13.71 -0.66
CA ASN A 79 -3.36 13.91 -1.92
C ASN A 79 -2.63 13.16 -3.04
N ILE A 80 -3.13 11.97 -3.35
CA ILE A 80 -2.52 11.01 -4.29
C ILE A 80 -2.36 11.62 -5.69
N GLU A 81 -3.26 12.52 -6.11
CA GLU A 81 -3.23 13.15 -7.44
C GLU A 81 -2.19 14.26 -7.58
N ALA A 82 -1.75 14.85 -6.46
CA ALA A 82 -0.84 15.99 -6.44
C ALA A 82 0.50 15.70 -5.73
N CYS A 83 0.66 14.50 -5.16
CA CYS A 83 1.85 14.14 -4.42
C CYS A 83 3.05 13.85 -5.33
N THR A 84 4.24 14.00 -4.75
CA THR A 84 5.50 13.53 -5.32
C THR A 84 5.92 12.27 -4.59
N SER A 85 6.35 11.25 -5.34
CA SER A 85 6.90 10.02 -4.77
C SER A 85 8.24 10.30 -4.07
N LEU A 86 8.40 9.72 -2.88
CA LEU A 86 9.64 9.76 -2.10
C LEU A 86 10.42 8.45 -2.29
N LYS A 87 11.74 8.57 -2.42
CA LYS A 87 12.64 7.39 -2.52
C LYS A 87 12.60 6.61 -1.21
N ILE A 88 12.16 5.34 -1.27
CA ILE A 88 12.26 4.41 -0.14
C ILE A 88 13.74 4.18 0.18
N ARG A 89 14.11 4.36 1.45
CA ARG A 89 15.47 4.10 1.94
C ARG A 89 15.51 2.75 2.63
N PHE A 90 16.41 1.89 2.19
CA PHE A 90 16.69 0.62 2.84
C PHE A 90 17.84 0.77 3.84
N ILE A 91 17.89 -0.13 4.83
CA ILE A 91 18.97 -0.20 5.81
C ILE A 91 20.32 -0.25 5.07
N ASN A 92 21.32 0.45 5.61
CA ASN A 92 22.66 0.59 5.04
C ASN A 92 22.70 1.29 3.67
N ASN A 93 21.70 2.10 3.35
CA ASN A 93 21.57 2.80 2.05
C ASN A 93 21.65 1.85 0.86
N ARG A 94 21.17 0.61 1.01
CA ARG A 94 21.13 -0.35 -0.09
C ARG A 94 20.27 0.21 -1.21
N GLU A 95 20.85 0.32 -2.40
CA GLU A 95 20.09 0.58 -3.63
C GLU A 95 19.61 -0.74 -4.20
N LEU A 96 18.31 -0.84 -4.46
CA LEU A 96 17.72 -2.03 -5.05
C LEU A 96 17.52 -1.84 -6.54
N ILE A 97 17.75 -2.90 -7.29
CA ILE A 97 17.45 -2.99 -8.72
C ILE A 97 16.35 -4.01 -8.98
N LYS A 98 15.73 -3.94 -10.17
CA LYS A 98 14.73 -4.91 -10.59
C LYS A 98 15.31 -6.33 -10.50
N GLY A 99 14.60 -7.21 -9.78
CA GLY A 99 15.01 -8.60 -9.56
C GLY A 99 15.64 -8.84 -8.19
N ASP A 100 15.98 -7.79 -7.44
CA ASP A 100 16.40 -7.94 -6.05
C ASP A 100 15.26 -8.48 -5.18
N VAL A 101 15.59 -9.43 -4.33
CA VAL A 101 14.72 -9.92 -3.25
C VAL A 101 15.20 -9.30 -1.94
N VAL A 102 14.26 -8.74 -1.18
CA VAL A 102 14.49 -8.23 0.16
C VAL A 102 13.64 -9.05 1.11
N CYS A 103 14.28 -9.70 2.08
CA CYS A 103 13.59 -10.29 3.21
C CYS A 103 13.51 -9.24 4.32
N GLY A 104 12.35 -9.13 4.97
CA GLY A 104 12.21 -8.29 6.16
C GLY A 104 13.18 -8.71 7.26
N LEU A 105 13.41 -7.83 8.23
CA LEU A 105 14.03 -8.22 9.49
C LEU A 105 13.19 -9.37 10.07
N GLN A 106 13.82 -10.50 10.38
CA GLN A 106 13.14 -11.55 11.14
C GLN A 106 12.71 -10.91 12.46
N ALA A 107 11.41 -10.96 12.76
CA ALA A 107 10.95 -10.64 14.09
C ALA A 107 11.64 -11.60 15.07
N GLU A 108 12.22 -11.07 16.15
CA GLU A 108 12.66 -11.88 17.29
C GLU A 108 11.48 -12.65 17.91
#